data_AF-A0A4Q2SCS4-F1
#
_entry.id   AF-A0A4Q2SCS4-F1
#
_cell.length_a   1.000
_cell.length_b   1.000
_cell.length_c   1.000
_cell.angle_alpha   90.00
_cell.angle_beta   90.00
_cell.angle_gamma   90.00
#
_symmetry.space_group_name_H-M   'P 1'
#
loop_
_entity.id
_entity.type
_entity.pdbx_description
1 polymer ?
#
loop_
_entity_poly.entity_id
_entity_poly.type
_entity_poly.pdbx_seq_one_letter_code
_entity_poly.pdbx_strand_id
1 'polypeptide(L)'
;MWPGQLLEAQGVPVDGNDLVDVVRDGREVSGKRKRLRAGDVVRLTDVVKERKTKRTSVRRGLVEVPTTKLEPGKRKVVRKGRPGVRQVVAVKTLHNGEPVKYRVVRTKLLRDPRPRRVLVGRKPYAVAGADGLNWGALANCESGGNPRAVNPAGYYGLYQFDLGTWRSVGGSGLPTAASAGEQTYRAKLLYKQRGRSPWPTCGRLL
;
A
#
# COMPACT_ATOMS: atom_id res chain seq x y z
N MET A 1 -2.45 -11.53 -57.62
CA MET A 1 -1.74 -12.17 -56.50
C MET A 1 -1.79 -11.24 -55.29
N TRP A 2 -1.90 -11.80 -54.09
CA TRP A 2 -1.77 -11.05 -52.83
C TRP A 2 -0.31 -11.02 -52.36
N PRO A 3 0.12 -10.03 -51.55
CA PRO A 3 1.49 -9.92 -51.07
C PRO A 3 1.99 -11.17 -50.34
N GLY A 4 1.17 -11.74 -49.45
CA GLY A 4 1.52 -13.00 -48.76
C GLY A 4 1.70 -14.18 -49.71
N GLN A 5 0.83 -14.32 -50.72
CA GLN A 5 0.95 -15.37 -51.74
C GLN A 5 2.22 -15.23 -52.59
N LEU A 6 2.65 -14.00 -52.86
CA LEU A 6 3.92 -13.77 -53.56
C LEU A 6 5.09 -14.24 -52.70
N LEU A 7 5.13 -13.86 -51.43
CA LEU A 7 6.20 -14.24 -50.50
C LEU A 7 6.28 -15.76 -50.35
N GLU A 8 5.13 -16.43 -50.14
CA GLU A 8 5.05 -17.90 -50.09
C GLU A 8 5.53 -18.56 -51.39
N ALA A 9 5.13 -18.05 -52.55
CA ALA A 9 5.58 -18.56 -53.86
C ALA A 9 7.09 -18.39 -54.11
N GLN A 10 7.73 -17.44 -53.42
CA GLN A 10 9.19 -17.24 -53.42
C GLN A 10 9.90 -18.01 -52.29
N GLY A 11 9.18 -18.85 -51.54
CA GLY A 11 9.75 -19.62 -50.43
C GLY A 11 10.05 -18.79 -49.18
N VAL A 12 9.50 -17.58 -49.06
CA VAL A 12 9.63 -16.75 -47.86
C VAL A 12 8.43 -17.01 -46.95
N PRO A 13 8.60 -17.71 -45.81
CA PRO A 13 7.49 -17.96 -44.89
C PRO A 13 7.04 -16.65 -44.24
N VAL A 14 5.73 -16.51 -44.03
CA VAL A 14 5.11 -15.36 -43.36
C VAL A 14 4.17 -15.90 -42.29
N ASP A 15 4.33 -15.43 -41.05
CA ASP A 15 3.48 -15.81 -39.93
C ASP A 15 2.37 -14.76 -39.67
N GLY A 16 1.49 -15.03 -38.69
CA GLY A 16 0.38 -14.13 -38.36
C GLY A 16 0.76 -12.85 -37.61
N ASN A 17 2.02 -12.67 -37.22
CA ASN A 17 2.55 -11.48 -36.56
C ASN A 17 3.26 -10.53 -37.53
N ASP A 18 3.78 -11.06 -38.64
CA ASP A 18 4.57 -10.33 -39.62
C ASP A 18 3.81 -9.15 -40.25
N LEU A 19 4.56 -8.11 -40.59
CA LEU A 19 4.03 -6.94 -41.30
C LEU A 19 4.44 -7.03 -42.77
N VAL A 20 3.43 -6.98 -43.64
CA VAL A 20 3.61 -7.02 -45.10
C VAL A 20 3.09 -5.73 -45.70
N ASP A 21 4.03 -4.88 -46.10
CA ASP A 21 3.75 -3.58 -46.69
C ASP A 21 3.96 -3.63 -48.21
N VAL A 22 3.13 -2.89 -48.93
CA VAL A 22 3.23 -2.75 -50.39
C VAL A 22 3.54 -1.30 -50.69
N VAL A 23 4.60 -1.06 -51.43
CA VAL A 23 5.00 0.27 -51.90
C VAL A 23 4.75 0.34 -53.41
N ARG A 24 3.98 1.34 -53.83
CA ARG A 24 3.65 1.62 -55.23
C ARG A 24 4.00 3.07 -55.53
N ASP A 25 4.80 3.30 -56.56
CA ASP A 25 5.24 4.64 -56.96
C ASP A 25 5.84 5.45 -55.79
N GLY A 26 6.62 4.76 -54.94
CA GLY A 26 7.25 5.34 -53.75
C GLY A 26 6.31 5.59 -52.55
N ARG A 27 5.02 5.28 -52.65
CA ARG A 27 4.04 5.47 -51.57
C ARG A 27 3.53 4.14 -51.03
N GLU A 28 3.33 4.08 -49.73
CA GLU A 28 2.72 2.90 -49.12
C GLU A 28 1.25 2.80 -49.51
N VAL A 29 0.86 1.63 -50.01
CA VAL A 29 -0.53 1.33 -50.35
C VAL A 29 -1.24 0.92 -49.06
N SER A 30 -2.24 1.67 -48.62
CA SER A 30 -3.06 1.34 -47.44
C SER A 30 -4.35 0.58 -47.82
N GLY A 31 -4.83 -0.31 -46.95
CA GLY A 31 -6.15 -0.97 -47.09
C GLY A 31 -6.13 -2.49 -46.89
N LYS A 32 -7.31 -3.07 -46.59
CA LYS A 32 -7.49 -4.51 -46.29
C LYS A 32 -7.28 -5.45 -47.49
N ARG A 33 -7.24 -4.89 -48.70
CA ARG A 33 -7.18 -5.64 -49.97
C ARG A 33 -6.19 -4.96 -50.93
N LYS A 34 -4.90 -5.15 -50.68
CA LYS A 34 -3.80 -4.70 -51.56
C LYS A 34 -3.49 -5.77 -52.63
N ARG A 35 -4.24 -5.83 -53.75
CA ARG A 35 -3.82 -6.67 -54.89
C ARG A 35 -2.54 -6.09 -55.49
N LEU A 36 -1.55 -6.96 -55.72
CA LEU A 36 -0.28 -6.59 -56.34
C LEU A 36 -0.48 -6.21 -57.82
N ARG A 37 0.28 -5.21 -58.27
CA ARG A 37 0.46 -4.77 -59.66
C ARG A 37 1.92 -4.92 -60.06
N ALA A 38 2.18 -4.98 -61.36
CA ALA A 38 3.54 -4.91 -61.87
C ALA A 38 4.20 -3.61 -61.40
N GLY A 39 5.45 -3.70 -60.91
CA GLY A 39 6.20 -2.57 -60.35
C GLY A 39 6.01 -2.34 -58.84
N ASP A 40 5.10 -3.06 -58.18
CA ASP A 40 4.95 -2.97 -56.73
C ASP A 40 6.16 -3.60 -55.99
N VAL A 41 6.62 -2.95 -54.92
CA VAL A 41 7.62 -3.50 -54.00
C VAL A 41 6.93 -4.03 -52.75
N VAL A 42 7.23 -5.26 -52.37
CA VAL A 42 6.73 -5.87 -51.12
C VAL A 42 7.82 -5.82 -50.07
N ARG A 43 7.52 -5.22 -48.91
CA ARG A 43 8.40 -5.19 -47.74
C ARG A 43 7.85 -6.12 -46.68
N LEU A 44 8.68 -7.07 -46.24
CA LEU A 44 8.38 -7.95 -45.11
C LEU A 44 9.15 -7.45 -43.89
N THR A 45 8.46 -7.33 -42.76
CA THR A 45 9.08 -7.21 -41.44
C THR A 45 8.75 -8.45 -40.64
N ASP A 46 9.77 -9.24 -40.30
CA ASP A 46 9.64 -10.39 -39.40
C ASP A 46 9.36 -9.90 -37.98
N VAL A 47 8.22 -10.28 -37.39
CA VAL A 47 7.78 -9.82 -36.07
C VAL A 47 7.76 -10.95 -35.06
N VAL A 48 8.88 -11.10 -34.35
CA VAL A 48 9.00 -12.08 -33.27
C VAL A 48 8.56 -11.48 -31.93
N LYS A 49 7.73 -12.21 -31.18
CA LYS A 49 7.32 -11.85 -29.80
C LYS A 49 7.89 -12.84 -28.78
N GLU A 50 9.00 -12.47 -28.15
CA GLU A 50 9.60 -13.26 -27.08
C GLU A 50 8.93 -13.00 -25.73
N ARG A 51 8.40 -14.03 -25.08
CA ARG A 51 7.86 -13.93 -23.72
C ARG A 51 8.91 -14.34 -22.68
N LYS A 52 9.23 -13.43 -21.75
CA LYS A 52 10.13 -13.69 -20.62
C LYS A 52 9.41 -13.55 -19.29
N THR A 53 9.65 -14.52 -18.41
CA THR A 53 9.12 -14.52 -17.04
C THR A 53 10.25 -14.26 -16.06
N LYS A 54 10.10 -13.25 -15.19
CA LYS A 54 11.09 -12.90 -14.17
C LYS A 54 10.43 -12.77 -12.80
N ARG A 55 11.06 -13.35 -11.78
CA ARG A 55 10.70 -13.09 -10.38
C ARG A 55 11.46 -11.86 -9.89
N THR A 56 10.76 -10.97 -9.20
CA THR A 56 11.31 -9.72 -8.68
C THR A 56 10.84 -9.51 -7.24
N SER A 57 11.74 -8.98 -6.41
CA SER A 57 11.45 -8.65 -5.01
C SER A 57 10.48 -7.47 -4.90
N VAL A 58 9.53 -7.55 -3.98
CA VAL A 58 8.66 -6.43 -3.59
C VAL A 58 9.13 -5.92 -2.24
N ARG A 59 9.47 -4.64 -2.16
CA ARG A 59 10.00 -4.02 -0.95
C ARG A 59 9.02 -4.21 0.22
N ARG A 60 9.56 -4.54 1.39
CA ARG A 60 8.78 -4.61 2.63
C ARG A 60 8.49 -3.21 3.17
N GLY A 61 7.29 -3.02 3.72
CA GLY A 61 6.94 -1.81 4.46
C GLY A 61 7.58 -1.72 5.84
N LEU A 62 7.35 -0.61 6.53
CA LEU A 62 7.77 -0.33 7.91
C LEU A 62 6.55 0.12 8.72
N VAL A 63 6.33 -0.49 9.87
CA VAL A 63 5.31 -0.10 10.85
C VAL A 63 6.03 0.32 12.12
N GLU A 64 5.94 1.61 12.44
CA GLU A 64 6.45 2.18 13.68
C GLU A 64 5.35 2.22 14.73
N VAL A 65 5.67 1.76 15.94
CA VAL A 65 4.72 1.73 17.05
C VAL A 65 5.33 2.52 18.21
N PRO A 66 4.80 3.72 18.51
CA PRO A 66 5.26 4.51 19.65
C PRO A 66 5.07 3.76 20.97
N THR A 67 6.05 3.85 21.87
CA THR A 67 5.99 3.21 23.19
C THR A 67 6.70 4.04 24.25
N THR A 68 6.23 3.99 25.49
CA THR A 68 6.94 4.52 26.67
C THR A 68 7.88 3.50 27.30
N LYS A 69 7.87 2.24 26.84
CA LYS A 69 8.76 1.17 27.31
C LYS A 69 10.21 1.30 26.84
N LEU A 70 10.50 2.31 26.02
CA LEU A 70 11.83 2.64 25.50
C LEU A 70 12.07 4.12 25.74
N GLU A 71 13.31 4.48 26.01
CA GLU A 71 13.70 5.89 26.11
C GLU A 71 13.35 6.65 24.83
N PRO A 72 12.97 7.93 24.93
CA PRO A 72 12.65 8.76 23.77
C PRO A 72 13.71 8.67 22.67
N GLY A 73 13.29 8.40 21.43
CA GLY A 73 14.16 8.27 20.27
C GLY A 73 14.82 6.90 20.09
N LYS A 74 14.88 6.05 21.12
CA LYS A 74 15.41 4.68 20.97
C LYS A 74 14.46 3.83 20.13
N ARG A 75 15.04 2.99 19.26
CA ARG A 75 14.29 2.14 18.34
C ARG A 75 14.60 0.67 18.63
N LYS A 76 13.56 -0.17 18.76
CA LYS A 76 13.71 -1.62 18.91
C LYS A 76 12.94 -2.36 17.82
N VAL A 77 13.64 -3.14 17.01
CA VAL A 77 13.00 -4.01 16.02
C VAL A 77 12.35 -5.17 16.74
N VAL A 78 11.04 -5.26 16.67
CA VAL A 78 10.28 -6.39 17.23
C VAL A 78 9.93 -7.42 16.17
N ARG A 79 9.95 -7.03 14.88
CA ARG A 79 9.80 -7.96 13.76
C ARG A 79 10.59 -7.47 12.56
N LYS A 80 11.51 -8.28 12.03
CA LYS A 80 12.35 -7.90 10.86
C LYS A 80 11.52 -7.67 9.58
N GLY A 81 10.38 -8.35 9.44
CA GLY A 81 9.60 -8.39 8.20
C GLY A 81 10.30 -9.19 7.11
N ARG A 82 9.70 -9.29 5.92
CA ARG A 82 10.31 -9.95 4.76
C ARG A 82 9.82 -9.33 3.45
N PRO A 83 10.65 -9.27 2.40
CA PRO A 83 10.19 -8.84 1.08
C PRO A 83 9.18 -9.81 0.50
N GLY A 84 8.26 -9.25 -0.29
CA GLY A 84 7.36 -10.01 -1.14
C GLY A 84 8.06 -10.48 -2.41
N VAL A 85 7.37 -11.27 -3.21
CA VAL A 85 7.87 -11.73 -4.51
C VAL A 85 6.76 -11.54 -5.53
N ARG A 86 7.04 -10.81 -6.61
CA ARG A 86 6.16 -10.70 -7.77
C ARG A 86 6.77 -11.39 -8.97
N GLN A 87 5.95 -12.06 -9.75
CA GLN A 87 6.29 -12.58 -11.07
C GLN A 87 5.84 -11.57 -12.11
N VAL A 88 6.77 -11.15 -12.95
CA VAL A 88 6.55 -10.24 -14.08
C VAL A 88 6.70 -11.05 -15.36
N VAL A 89 5.68 -11.02 -16.19
CA VAL A 89 5.74 -11.55 -17.54
C VAL A 89 5.82 -10.38 -18.50
N ALA A 90 6.90 -10.34 -19.25
CA ALA A 90 7.16 -9.32 -20.26
C ALA A 90 7.22 -9.95 -21.65
N VAL A 91 6.77 -9.19 -22.65
CA VAL A 91 6.89 -9.51 -24.06
C VAL A 91 7.85 -8.50 -24.68
N LYS A 92 8.90 -9.01 -25.33
CA LYS A 92 9.85 -8.27 -26.14
C LYS A 92 9.48 -8.52 -27.61
N THR A 93 9.14 -7.47 -28.34
CA THR A 93 8.87 -7.52 -29.78
C THR A 93 10.15 -7.17 -30.52
N LEU A 94 10.51 -8.01 -31.48
CA LEU A 94 11.63 -7.83 -32.36
C LEU A 94 11.10 -7.63 -33.78
N HIS A 95 11.66 -6.69 -34.52
CA HIS A 95 11.46 -6.51 -35.95
C HIS A 95 12.77 -6.86 -36.64
N ASN A 96 12.77 -7.85 -37.53
CA ASN A 96 13.98 -8.32 -38.22
C ASN A 96 15.14 -8.63 -37.25
N GLY A 97 14.83 -9.28 -36.12
CA GLY A 97 15.79 -9.59 -35.07
C GLY A 97 16.17 -8.44 -34.13
N GLU A 98 15.78 -7.19 -34.42
CA GLU A 98 16.09 -6.04 -33.58
C GLU A 98 14.96 -5.68 -32.60
N PRO A 99 15.28 -5.39 -31.33
CA PRO A 99 14.27 -5.11 -30.32
C PRO A 99 13.61 -3.74 -30.50
N VAL A 100 12.31 -3.73 -30.83
CA VAL A 100 11.55 -2.48 -31.02
C VAL A 100 10.62 -2.13 -29.86
N LYS A 101 10.20 -3.13 -29.07
CA LYS A 101 9.22 -2.89 -27.99
C LYS A 101 9.40 -3.84 -26.82
N TYR A 102 9.26 -3.30 -25.62
CA TYR A 102 9.20 -4.09 -24.38
C TYR A 102 7.94 -3.74 -23.60
N ARG A 103 7.12 -4.74 -23.24
CA ARG A 103 5.89 -4.53 -22.48
C ARG A 103 5.74 -5.56 -21.38
N VAL A 104 5.45 -5.09 -20.17
CA VAL A 104 4.94 -5.97 -19.10
C VAL A 104 3.48 -6.28 -19.41
N VAL A 105 3.16 -7.55 -19.63
CA VAL A 105 1.81 -8.01 -20.00
C VAL A 105 1.05 -8.62 -18.84
N ARG A 106 1.76 -9.12 -17.82
CA ARG A 106 1.14 -9.68 -16.62
C ARG A 106 2.05 -9.48 -15.43
N THR A 107 1.46 -9.13 -14.30
CA THR A 107 2.12 -9.21 -12.99
C THR A 107 1.28 -10.06 -12.04
N LYS A 108 1.94 -10.89 -11.23
CA LYS A 108 1.28 -11.71 -10.20
C LYS A 108 2.10 -11.64 -8.93
N LEU A 109 1.48 -11.28 -7.81
CA LEU A 109 2.12 -11.37 -6.50
C LEU A 109 2.13 -12.86 -6.09
N LEU A 110 3.33 -13.43 -5.96
CA LEU A 110 3.54 -14.82 -5.54
C LEU A 110 3.62 -14.95 -4.02
N ARG A 111 4.12 -13.90 -3.35
CA ARG A 111 4.23 -13.85 -1.90
C ARG A 111 4.11 -12.41 -1.40
N ASP A 112 3.25 -12.19 -0.42
CA ASP A 112 3.07 -10.86 0.16
C ASP A 112 4.30 -10.39 0.95
N PRO A 113 4.66 -9.10 0.83
CA PRO A 113 5.63 -8.48 1.72
C PRO A 113 5.07 -8.42 3.14
N ARG A 114 5.87 -8.83 4.14
CA ARG A 114 5.53 -8.61 5.56
C ARG A 114 6.30 -7.39 6.07
N PRO A 115 5.62 -6.38 6.64
CA PRO A 115 6.30 -5.17 7.09
C PRO A 115 7.21 -5.46 8.31
N ARG A 116 8.32 -4.72 8.37
CA ARG A 116 9.16 -4.61 9.57
C ARG A 116 8.37 -3.86 10.63
N ARG A 117 8.36 -4.35 11.87
CA ARG A 117 7.72 -3.67 13.00
C ARG A 117 8.79 -3.19 13.97
N VAL A 118 8.78 -1.89 14.25
CA VAL A 118 9.76 -1.21 15.10
C VAL A 118 9.02 -0.47 16.19
N LEU A 119 9.38 -0.75 17.45
CA LEU A 119 8.99 0.09 18.56
C LEU A 119 9.87 1.34 18.55
N VAL A 120 9.25 2.51 18.69
CA VAL A 120 9.95 3.79 18.81
C VAL A 120 9.64 4.37 20.17
N GLY A 121 10.67 4.58 20.98
CA GLY A 121 10.54 5.21 22.29
C GLY A 121 10.06 6.64 22.14
N ARG A 122 9.07 7.01 22.95
CA ARG A 122 8.54 8.37 23.05
C ARG A 122 8.50 8.82 24.50
N LYS A 123 8.50 10.14 24.69
CA LYS A 123 8.19 10.71 26.01
C LYS A 123 6.75 10.32 26.39
N PRO A 124 6.49 9.96 27.66
CA PRO A 124 5.13 9.89 28.17
C PRO A 124 4.44 11.23 27.92
N TYR A 125 3.15 11.19 27.63
CA TYR A 125 2.38 12.42 27.56
C TYR A 125 2.27 13.01 28.97
N ALA A 126 2.77 14.23 29.11
CA ALA A 126 2.79 14.99 30.34
C ALA A 126 1.77 16.13 30.27
N VAL A 127 1.07 16.36 31.38
CA VAL A 127 0.18 17.51 31.58
C VAL A 127 0.49 18.05 32.97
N ALA A 128 1.05 19.27 33.01
CA ALA A 128 1.39 19.94 34.25
C ALA A 128 0.18 19.98 35.21
N GLY A 129 0.41 19.62 36.47
CA GLY A 129 -0.63 19.55 37.52
C GLY A 129 -1.47 18.27 37.52
N ALA A 130 -1.26 17.35 36.57
CA ALA A 130 -2.01 16.09 36.47
C ALA A 130 -1.12 14.85 36.49
N ASP A 131 0.19 14.98 36.29
CA ASP A 131 1.09 13.82 36.11
C ASP A 131 1.31 12.97 37.37
N GLY A 132 1.20 13.56 38.57
CA GLY A 132 1.40 12.86 39.85
C GLY A 132 0.18 12.09 40.37
N LEU A 133 -0.95 12.15 39.67
CA LEU A 133 -2.18 11.49 40.08
C LEU A 133 -2.19 10.00 39.73
N ASN A 134 -2.95 9.20 40.47
CA ASN A 134 -3.06 7.76 40.27
C ASN A 134 -4.07 7.41 39.16
N TRP A 135 -3.67 7.74 37.93
CA TRP A 135 -4.42 7.42 36.71
C TRP A 135 -4.68 5.93 36.50
N GLY A 136 -3.85 5.06 37.09
CA GLY A 136 -4.02 3.62 37.04
C GLY A 136 -5.21 3.18 37.87
N ALA A 137 -5.35 3.69 39.10
CA ALA A 137 -6.48 3.39 39.97
C ALA A 137 -7.81 3.90 39.39
N LEU A 138 -7.80 5.12 38.81
CA LEU A 138 -8.96 5.63 38.09
C LEU A 138 -9.33 4.72 36.91
N ALA A 139 -8.38 4.39 36.02
CA ALA A 139 -8.66 3.54 34.86
C ALA A 139 -9.16 2.14 35.26
N ASN A 140 -8.66 1.59 36.37
CA ASN A 140 -9.12 0.32 36.90
C ASN A 140 -10.56 0.39 37.43
N CYS A 141 -10.91 1.46 38.14
CA CYS A 141 -12.29 1.67 38.61
C CYS A 141 -13.27 1.89 37.46
N GLU A 142 -12.87 2.65 36.43
CA GLU A 142 -13.72 3.01 35.30
C GLU A 142 -13.94 1.86 34.29
N SER A 143 -12.92 1.04 34.03
CA SER A 143 -12.97 0.05 32.93
C SER A 143 -12.31 -1.28 33.26
N GLY A 144 -11.90 -1.52 34.51
CA GLY A 144 -11.00 -2.62 34.84
C GLY A 144 -9.63 -2.50 34.15
N GLY A 145 -9.24 -1.28 33.75
CA GLY A 145 -8.00 -1.04 33.01
C GLY A 145 -8.05 -1.46 31.54
N ASN A 146 -9.24 -1.66 30.96
CA ASN A 146 -9.40 -2.09 29.58
C ASN A 146 -9.48 -0.90 28.61
N PRO A 147 -8.45 -0.64 27.78
CA PRO A 147 -8.46 0.48 26.84
C PRO A 147 -9.43 0.32 25.66
N ARG A 148 -10.04 -0.87 25.52
CA ARG A 148 -11.05 -1.17 24.52
C ARG A 148 -12.45 -1.37 25.12
N ALA A 149 -12.65 -0.98 26.38
CA ALA A 149 -13.97 -1.05 26.99
C ALA A 149 -14.99 -0.25 26.17
N VAL A 150 -16.15 -0.84 25.93
CA VAL A 150 -17.30 -0.20 25.29
C VAL A 150 -18.49 -0.45 26.21
N ASN A 151 -19.07 0.64 26.70
CA ASN A 151 -20.25 0.59 27.54
C ASN A 151 -21.50 0.81 26.67
N PRO A 152 -22.57 0.00 26.82
CA PRO A 152 -23.83 0.21 26.11
C PRO A 152 -24.43 1.62 26.30
N ALA A 153 -24.11 2.31 27.40
CA ALA A 153 -24.52 3.67 27.67
C ALA A 153 -23.76 4.76 26.86
N GLY A 154 -22.84 4.37 25.96
CA GLY A 154 -22.13 5.31 25.07
C GLY A 154 -20.81 5.84 25.62
N TYR A 155 -20.15 5.10 26.51
CA TYR A 155 -18.84 5.43 27.06
C TYR A 155 -17.76 4.45 26.57
N TYR A 156 -16.54 4.97 26.39
CA TYR A 156 -15.49 4.27 25.66
C TYR A 156 -14.12 4.39 26.33
N GLY A 157 -13.36 3.30 26.29
CA GLY A 157 -11.95 3.23 26.67
C GLY A 157 -11.67 3.25 28.18
N LEU A 158 -10.41 3.47 28.53
CA LEU A 158 -9.85 3.37 29.89
C LEU A 158 -10.60 4.21 30.93
N TYR A 159 -11.03 5.41 30.52
CA TYR A 159 -11.61 6.42 31.41
C TYR A 159 -13.09 6.69 31.12
N GLN A 160 -13.73 5.76 30.38
CA GLN A 160 -15.15 5.82 30.04
C GLN A 160 -15.56 7.20 29.49
N PHE A 161 -14.87 7.65 28.42
CA PHE A 161 -15.22 8.90 27.76
C PHE A 161 -16.51 8.75 26.95
N ASP A 162 -17.40 9.74 27.01
CA ASP A 162 -18.35 9.96 25.93
C ASP A 162 -17.65 10.67 24.75
N LEU A 163 -18.26 10.62 23.56
CA LEU A 163 -17.65 11.16 22.34
C LEU A 163 -17.57 12.69 22.31
N GLY A 164 -18.52 13.39 22.94
CA GLY A 164 -18.50 14.85 23.03
C GLY A 164 -17.31 15.31 23.87
N THR A 165 -17.15 14.73 25.05
CA THR A 165 -16.03 15.02 25.95
C THR A 165 -14.71 14.61 25.32
N TRP A 166 -14.61 13.43 24.68
CA TRP A 166 -13.39 13.00 23.97
C TRP A 166 -12.93 14.03 22.95
N ARG A 167 -13.86 14.55 22.13
CA ARG A 167 -13.59 15.58 21.13
C ARG A 167 -13.25 16.93 21.75
N SER A 168 -13.88 17.28 22.88
CA SER A 168 -13.63 18.57 23.57
C SER A 168 -12.18 18.72 24.06
N VAL A 169 -11.51 17.60 24.37
CA VAL A 169 -10.08 17.57 24.71
C VAL A 169 -9.20 17.20 23.51
N GLY A 170 -9.74 17.34 22.30
CA GLY A 170 -9.07 17.21 21.00
C GLY A 170 -8.93 15.79 20.47
N GLY A 171 -9.60 14.81 21.08
CA GLY A 171 -9.60 13.44 20.62
C GLY A 171 -10.33 13.30 19.28
N SER A 172 -9.82 12.44 18.40
CA SER A 172 -10.44 12.11 17.11
C SER A 172 -10.89 10.65 17.10
N GLY A 173 -11.89 10.34 16.26
CA GLY A 173 -12.48 9.00 16.21
C GLY A 173 -13.08 8.53 17.55
N LEU A 174 -13.04 7.22 17.79
CA LEU A 174 -13.47 6.59 19.04
C LEU A 174 -12.31 6.49 20.03
N PRO A 175 -12.52 6.70 21.34
CA PRO A 175 -11.48 6.49 22.36
C PRO A 175 -10.83 5.11 22.29
N THR A 176 -11.59 4.05 22.01
CA THR A 176 -11.09 2.66 21.90
C THR A 176 -10.12 2.42 20.73
N ALA A 177 -10.11 3.30 19.73
CA ALA A 177 -9.15 3.25 18.62
C ALA A 177 -7.81 3.92 19.01
N ALA A 178 -7.80 4.77 20.04
CA ALA A 178 -6.60 5.44 20.52
C ALA A 178 -5.76 4.53 21.42
N SER A 179 -4.44 4.76 21.45
CA SER A 179 -3.56 4.05 22.37
C SER A 179 -3.92 4.37 23.83
N ALA A 180 -3.69 3.43 24.76
CA ALA A 180 -3.88 3.66 26.20
C ALA A 180 -3.24 4.99 26.67
N GLY A 181 -2.00 5.27 26.25
CA GLY A 181 -1.33 6.53 26.61
C GLY A 181 -1.99 7.78 26.02
N GLU A 182 -2.60 7.70 24.84
CA GLU A 182 -3.37 8.81 24.27
C GLU A 182 -4.64 9.04 25.08
N GLN A 183 -5.34 7.97 25.48
CA GLN A 183 -6.51 8.07 26.34
C GLN A 183 -6.16 8.72 27.69
N THR A 184 -5.05 8.31 28.32
CA THR A 184 -4.56 8.92 29.57
C THR A 184 -4.17 10.37 29.37
N TYR A 185 -3.54 10.72 28.25
CA TYR A 185 -3.22 12.11 27.95
C TYR A 185 -4.47 12.99 27.89
N ARG A 186 -5.50 12.54 27.17
CA ARG A 186 -6.77 13.26 27.09
C ARG A 186 -7.49 13.34 28.43
N ALA A 187 -7.42 12.29 29.25
CA ALA A 187 -7.96 12.30 30.61
C ALA A 187 -7.24 13.34 31.49
N LYS A 188 -5.92 13.44 31.39
CA LYS A 188 -5.15 14.49 32.07
C LYS A 188 -5.55 15.90 31.61
N LEU A 189 -5.76 16.11 30.31
CA LEU A 189 -6.25 17.40 29.80
C LEU A 189 -7.65 17.73 30.33
N LEU A 190 -8.55 16.74 30.36
CA LEU A 190 -9.90 16.92 30.90
C LEU A 190 -9.86 17.27 32.38
N TYR A 191 -9.03 16.59 33.16
CA TYR A 191 -8.84 16.89 34.59
C TYR A 191 -8.30 18.30 34.80
N LYS A 192 -7.36 18.76 33.97
CA LYS A 192 -6.88 20.14 34.07
C LYS A 192 -8.00 21.17 33.85
N GLN A 193 -9.01 20.84 33.04
CA GLN A 193 -10.15 21.72 32.77
C GLN A 193 -11.27 21.62 33.83
N ARG A 194 -11.54 20.42 34.35
CA ARG A 194 -12.76 20.13 35.13
C ARG A 194 -12.51 19.42 36.47
N GLY A 195 -11.24 19.25 36.84
CA GLY A 195 -10.84 18.46 38.00
C GLY A 195 -11.39 17.04 37.93
N ARG A 196 -11.93 16.56 39.06
CA ARG A 196 -12.49 15.21 39.21
C ARG A 196 -13.94 15.08 38.75
N SER A 197 -14.62 16.18 38.43
CA SER A 197 -16.06 16.20 38.12
C SER A 197 -16.51 15.18 37.06
N PRO A 198 -15.74 14.91 35.98
CA PRO A 198 -16.12 13.90 34.98
C PRO A 198 -16.14 12.46 35.51
N TRP A 199 -15.51 12.19 36.66
CA TRP A 199 -15.44 10.87 37.29
C TRP A 199 -15.98 10.95 38.72
N PRO A 200 -17.30 11.10 38.93
CA PRO A 200 -17.88 11.42 40.23
C PRO A 200 -17.59 10.35 41.29
N THR A 201 -17.58 9.07 40.91
CA THR A 201 -17.35 7.95 41.85
C THR A 201 -15.88 7.55 41.93
N CYS A 202 -15.23 7.36 40.79
CA CYS A 202 -13.87 6.86 40.73
C CYS A 202 -12.80 7.96 40.86
N GLY A 203 -13.16 9.23 40.65
CA GLY A 203 -12.23 10.37 40.71
C GLY A 203 -11.55 10.54 42.07
N ARG A 204 -12.14 10.02 43.15
CA ARG A 204 -11.52 9.98 44.49
C ARG A 204 -10.23 9.16 44.55
N LEU A 205 -9.98 8.30 43.56
CA LEU A 205 -8.81 7.42 43.48
C LEU A 205 -7.61 8.08 42.78
N LEU A 206 -7.76 9.31 42.25
CA LEU A 206 -6.70 10.08 41.60
C LEU A 206 -5.71 10.66 42.61
#